data_AF-A0A6H0KT43-F1
#
_entry.id   AF-A0A6H0KT43-F1
#
_cell.length_a   1.000
_cell.length_b   1.000
_cell.length_c   1.000
_cell.angle_alpha   90.00
_cell.angle_beta   90.00
_cell.angle_gamma   90.00
#
_symmetry.space_group_name_H-M   'P 1'
#
loop_
_entity.id
_entity.type
_entity.pdbx_description
1 polymer ?
#
loop_
_entity_poly.entity_id
_entity_poly.type
_entity_poly.pdbx_seq_one_letter_code
_entity_poly.pdbx_strand_id
1 'polypeptide(L)'
;MNKLNIKDLEVKEQLGYKDIVVKLYNVPVKYRCNRNIFGENLQGEVVWQVADVNPNLDAPFTHIMPFDNEKIKAYNWLGAYYYINILDGKIILLPKQRLW
;
A
#
# COMPACT_ATOMS: atom_id res chain seq x y z
N MET A 1 -5.32 -9.46 -20.91
CA MET A 1 -5.29 -8.34 -19.95
C MET A 1 -3.94 -7.67 -20.08
N ASN A 2 -3.89 -6.37 -20.39
CA ASN A 2 -2.63 -5.63 -20.42
C ASN A 2 -2.01 -5.67 -19.02
N LYS A 3 -0.72 -6.01 -18.95
CA LYS A 3 0.03 -6.04 -17.70
C LYS A 3 0.26 -4.58 -17.29
N LEU A 4 -0.50 -4.11 -16.30
CA LEU A 4 -0.34 -2.78 -15.74
C LEU A 4 1.00 -2.71 -15.03
N ASN A 5 1.88 -1.80 -15.43
CA ASN A 5 3.07 -1.48 -14.70
C ASN A 5 2.73 -0.36 -13.71
N ILE A 6 2.78 -0.68 -12.42
CA ILE A 6 2.40 0.26 -11.35
C ILE A 6 3.26 1.53 -11.34
N LYS A 7 4.51 1.46 -11.82
CA LYS A 7 5.39 2.64 -11.89
C LYS A 7 4.90 3.69 -12.89
N ASP A 8 4.02 3.29 -13.80
CA ASP A 8 3.40 4.19 -14.78
C ASP A 8 2.11 4.83 -14.22
N LEU A 9 1.71 4.47 -12.99
CA LEU A 9 0.57 5.06 -12.31
C LEU A 9 0.96 6.33 -11.56
N GLU A 10 -0.01 7.23 -11.45
CA GLU A 10 0.12 8.41 -10.62
C GLU A 10 0.24 8.03 -9.13
N VAL A 11 1.20 8.65 -8.45
CA VAL A 11 1.34 8.56 -7.00
C VAL A 11 0.23 9.38 -6.36
N LYS A 12 -0.63 8.73 -5.58
CA LYS A 12 -1.71 9.38 -4.84
C LYS A 12 -1.20 10.06 -3.58
N GLU A 13 -0.42 9.32 -2.79
CA GLU A 13 0.11 9.75 -1.51
C GLU A 13 1.52 9.17 -1.32
N GLN A 14 2.37 9.89 -0.59
CA GLN A 14 3.70 9.40 -0.23
C GLN A 14 4.13 9.85 1.16
N LEU A 15 4.94 9.03 1.82
CA LEU A 15 5.50 9.28 3.15
C LEU A 15 7.00 8.94 3.14
N GLY A 16 7.85 9.88 3.57
CA GLY A 16 9.31 9.71 3.61
C GLY A 16 9.81 9.26 4.98
N TYR A 17 10.69 8.26 5.01
CA TYR A 17 11.27 7.67 6.22
C TYR A 17 12.73 7.28 6.02
N LYS A 18 13.67 8.13 6.46
CA LYS A 18 15.12 7.95 6.28
C LYS A 18 15.45 7.58 4.82
N ASP A 19 15.66 6.30 4.55
CA ASP A 19 16.11 5.76 3.26
C ASP A 19 14.96 5.18 2.42
N ILE A 20 13.73 5.17 2.95
CA ILE A 20 12.53 4.62 2.28
C ILE A 20 11.48 5.69 2.07
N VAL A 21 10.95 5.77 0.86
CA VAL A 21 9.74 6.52 0.52
C VAL A 21 8.62 5.52 0.28
N VAL A 22 7.62 5.53 1.16
CA VAL A 22 6.39 4.76 0.94
C VAL A 22 5.51 5.52 -0.03
N LYS A 23 5.04 4.85 -1.09
CA LYS A 23 4.13 5.41 -2.10
C LYS A 23 2.86 4.58 -2.19
N LEU A 24 1.74 5.27 -2.21
CA LEU A 24 0.43 4.74 -2.56
C LEU A 24 0.07 5.21 -3.97
N TYR A 25 -0.26 4.29 -4.86
CA TYR A 25 -0.59 4.60 -6.26
C TYR A 25 -2.11 4.62 -6.49
N ASN A 26 -2.55 5.53 -7.37
CA ASN A 26 -3.91 5.55 -7.87
C ASN A 26 -4.19 4.30 -8.71
N VAL A 27 -5.25 3.56 -8.38
CA VAL A 27 -5.68 2.39 -9.13
C VAL A 27 -6.68 2.84 -10.21
N PRO A 28 -6.38 2.67 -11.50
CA PRO A 28 -7.31 3.06 -12.55
C PRO A 28 -8.61 2.25 -12.50
N VAL A 29 -9.71 2.88 -12.89
CA VAL A 29 -11.01 2.22 -13.03
C VAL A 29 -10.85 1.02 -13.98
N LYS A 30 -11.40 -0.14 -13.61
CA LYS A 30 -11.34 -1.45 -14.31
C LYS A 30 -10.07 -2.29 -14.09
N TYR A 31 -9.13 -1.86 -13.26
CA TYR A 31 -7.98 -2.67 -12.88
C TYR A 31 -8.08 -3.13 -11.43
N ARG A 32 -7.83 -4.42 -11.22
CA ARG A 32 -7.68 -5.00 -9.88
C ARG A 32 -6.23 -4.83 -9.42
N CYS A 33 -6.01 -4.04 -8.37
CA CYS A 33 -4.66 -3.75 -7.88
C CYS A 33 -4.61 -3.65 -6.34
N ASN A 34 -4.87 -4.77 -5.66
CA ASN A 34 -4.83 -4.84 -4.19
C ASN A 34 -3.47 -4.51 -3.57
N ARG A 35 -2.39 -4.58 -4.37
CA ARG A 35 -1.01 -4.39 -3.94
C ARG A 35 -0.44 -3.04 -4.38
N ASN A 36 -1.19 -1.95 -4.17
CA ASN A 36 -0.88 -0.62 -4.69
C ASN A 36 -0.04 0.25 -3.73
N ILE A 37 0.63 -0.35 -2.74
CA ILE A 37 1.59 0.33 -1.85
C ILE A 37 2.98 -0.27 -2.04
N PHE A 38 3.98 0.61 -2.15
CA PHE A 38 5.38 0.26 -2.38
C PHE A 38 6.28 1.04 -1.44
N GLY A 39 7.40 0.44 -1.06
CA GLY A 39 8.54 1.14 -0.49
C GLY A 39 9.62 1.25 -1.55
N GLU A 40 10.02 2.48 -1.83
CA GLU A 40 11.13 2.78 -2.72
C GLU A 40 12.32 3.33 -1.94
N ASN A 41 13.54 3.06 -2.38
CA ASN A 41 14.71 3.76 -1.85
C ASN A 41 14.79 5.19 -2.41
N LEU A 42 15.78 5.96 -1.96
CA LEU A 42 15.98 7.34 -2.41
C LEU A 42 16.30 7.46 -3.91
N GLN A 43 16.69 6.37 -4.57
CA GLN A 43 16.95 6.29 -6.01
C GLN A 43 15.69 5.94 -6.83
N GLY A 44 14.55 5.67 -6.18
CA GLY A 44 13.29 5.27 -6.84
C GLY A 44 13.24 3.79 -7.22
N GLU A 45 14.14 2.97 -6.67
CA GLU A 45 14.11 1.52 -6.84
C GLU A 45 13.13 0.92 -5.85
N VAL A 46 12.30 -0.03 -6.31
CA VAL A 46 11.32 -0.71 -5.46
C VAL A 46 12.08 -1.70 -4.58
N VAL A 47 12.03 -1.48 -3.27
CA VAL A 47 12.64 -2.35 -2.26
C VAL A 47 11.64 -3.40 -1.78
N TRP A 48 10.37 -3.01 -1.65
CA TRP A 48 9.29 -3.92 -1.30
C TRP A 48 7.95 -3.46 -1.86
N GLN A 49 7.03 -4.41 -1.97
CA GLN A 49 5.63 -4.20 -2.32
C GLN A 49 4.77 -4.95 -1.30
N VAL A 50 3.67 -4.34 -0.88
CA VAL A 50 2.74 -5.00 0.06
C VAL A 50 2.15 -6.28 -0.53
N ALA A 51 1.91 -7.27 0.33
CA ALA A 51 1.22 -8.50 -0.04
C ALA A 51 -0.28 -8.24 -0.31
N ASP A 52 -0.91 -9.12 -1.10
CA ASP A 52 -2.37 -9.10 -1.24
C ASP A 52 -2.99 -9.75 0.00
N VAL A 53 -3.73 -8.96 0.78
CA VAL A 53 -4.36 -9.41 2.02
C VAL A 53 -5.54 -10.35 1.76
N ASN A 54 -6.29 -10.10 0.68
CA ASN A 54 -7.45 -10.92 0.33
C ASN A 54 -7.59 -11.02 -1.20
N PRO A 55 -6.96 -12.05 -1.81
CA PRO A 55 -7.01 -12.29 -3.25
C PRO A 55 -8.40 -12.62 -3.80
N ASN A 56 -9.44 -12.73 -2.97
CA ASN A 56 -10.82 -12.93 -3.42
C ASN A 56 -11.65 -11.64 -3.47
N LEU A 57 -11.16 -10.55 -2.86
CA LEU A 57 -11.85 -9.26 -2.85
C LEU A 57 -11.01 -8.20 -3.59
N ASP A 58 -11.64 -7.41 -4.46
CA ASP A 58 -10.98 -6.26 -5.07
C ASP A 58 -11.11 -5.06 -4.12
N ALA A 59 -10.06 -4.83 -3.34
CA ALA A 59 -10.02 -3.87 -2.25
C ALA A 59 -8.64 -3.21 -2.14
N PRO A 60 -8.20 -2.45 -3.16
CA PRO A 60 -6.99 -1.65 -3.11
C PRO A 60 -6.99 -0.66 -1.95
N PHE A 61 -5.78 -0.27 -1.55
CA PHE A 61 -5.59 0.76 -0.55
C PHE A 61 -5.96 2.13 -1.11
N THR A 62 -6.51 2.98 -0.25
CA THR A 62 -7.02 4.31 -0.59
C THR A 62 -6.31 5.43 0.12
N HIS A 63 -5.67 5.16 1.25
CA HIS A 63 -5.04 6.17 2.08
C HIS A 63 -3.92 5.56 2.91
N ILE A 64 -2.83 6.31 3.09
CA ILE A 64 -1.73 5.98 4.00
C ILE A 64 -1.46 7.17 4.92
N MET A 65 -1.13 6.90 6.18
CA MET A 65 -0.73 7.93 7.13
C MET A 65 0.33 7.42 8.11
N PRO A 66 1.15 8.31 8.70
CA PRO A 66 2.09 7.94 9.75
C PRO A 66 1.38 7.29 10.94
N PHE A 67 2.02 6.30 11.58
CA PHE A 67 1.55 5.74 12.85
C PHE A 67 2.63 5.83 13.93
N ASP A 68 3.80 5.23 13.69
CA ASP A 68 4.97 5.32 14.56
C ASP A 68 6.26 5.36 13.70
N ASN A 69 7.43 5.25 14.32
CA ASN A 69 8.73 5.30 13.63
C ASN A 69 9.05 4.04 12.82
N GLU A 70 8.26 2.97 12.96
CA GLU A 70 8.46 1.68 12.31
C GLU A 70 7.32 1.31 11.35
N LYS A 71 6.14 1.94 11.50
CA LYS A 71 4.91 1.54 10.84
C LYS A 71 4.11 2.74 10.34
N ILE A 72 3.39 2.48 9.25
CA ILE A 72 2.31 3.33 8.76
C ILE A 72 0.97 2.65 9.00
N LYS A 73 -0.10 3.44 8.93
CA LYS A 73 -1.47 2.94 8.85
C LYS A 73 -2.00 3.13 7.44
N ALA A 74 -2.57 2.07 6.85
CA ALA A 74 -3.10 2.06 5.50
C ALA A 74 -4.55 1.59 5.47
N TYR A 75 -5.42 2.27 4.73
CA TYR A 75 -6.85 1.99 4.63
C TYR A 75 -7.19 1.46 3.24
N ASN A 76 -8.19 0.59 3.13
CA ASN A 76 -8.67 0.08 1.83
C ASN A 76 -10.14 0.44 1.55
N TRP A 77 -10.63 0.10 0.35
CA TRP A 77 -12.02 0.36 -0.06
C TRP A 77 -13.10 -0.29 0.83
N LEU A 78 -12.77 -1.32 1.60
CA LEU A 78 -13.71 -2.00 2.51
C LEU A 78 -13.81 -1.33 3.88
N GLY A 79 -13.13 -0.19 4.08
CA GLY A 79 -13.02 0.47 5.38
C GLY A 79 -12.11 -0.27 6.37
N ALA A 80 -11.42 -1.33 5.94
CA ALA A 80 -10.40 -2.01 6.74
C ALA A 80 -9.14 -1.15 6.81
N TYR A 81 -8.36 -1.32 7.88
CA TYR A 81 -7.06 -0.68 7.99
C TYR A 81 -5.99 -1.67 8.44
N TYR A 82 -4.74 -1.39 8.08
CA TYR A 82 -3.63 -2.27 8.34
C TYR A 82 -2.44 -1.47 8.83
N TYR A 83 -1.64 -2.07 9.70
CA TYR A 83 -0.31 -1.56 9.96
C TYR A 83 0.66 -2.21 8.97
N ILE A 84 1.52 -1.39 8.37
CA ILE A 84 2.54 -1.85 7.42
C ILE A 84 3.89 -1.43 7.99
N ASN A 85 4.81 -2.38 8.12
CA ASN A 85 6.17 -2.07 8.53
C ASN A 85 6.90 -1.33 7.40
N ILE A 86 7.54 -0.21 7.74
CA ILE A 86 8.20 0.68 6.79
C ILE A 86 9.41 0.00 6.13
N LEU A 87 10.13 -0.85 6.87
CA LEU A 87 11.38 -1.44 6.39
C LEU A 87 11.17 -2.54 5.37
N ASP A 88 10.14 -3.38 5.54
CA ASP A 88 9.96 -4.59 4.74
C ASP A 88 8.55 -4.76 4.13
N GLY A 89 7.65 -3.79 4.33
CA GLY A 89 6.32 -3.80 3.76
C GLY A 89 5.39 -4.88 4.35
N LYS A 90 5.79 -5.56 5.44
CA LYS A 90 4.95 -6.59 6.05
C LYS A 90 3.68 -5.99 6.64
N ILE A 91 2.56 -6.59 6.24
CA ILE A 91 1.24 -6.26 6.76
C ILE A 91 1.02 -6.98 8.08
N ILE A 92 0.61 -6.23 9.09
CA ILE A 92 0.19 -6.75 10.39
C ILE A 92 -1.34 -6.76 10.40
N LEU A 93 -1.91 -7.96 10.40
CA LEU A 93 -3.35 -8.17 10.49
C LEU A 93 -3.82 -7.94 11.93
N LEU A 94 -4.83 -7.10 12.07
CA LEU A 94 -5.47 -6.85 13.36
C LEU A 94 -6.70 -7.75 13.50
N PRO A 95 -6.80 -8.57 14.56
CA PRO A 95 -8.01 -9.35 14.78
C PRO A 95 -9.19 -8.42 15.07
N LYS A 96 -10.36 -8.74 14.47
CA LYS A 96 -11.66 -8.07 14.68
C LYS A 96 -11.73 -6.61 14.20
N GLN A 97 -11.62 -6.39 12.89
CA GLN A 97 -12.02 -5.12 12.29
C GLN A 97 -13.49 -5.16 11.88
N ARG A 98 -14.26 -4.16 12.29
CA ARG A 98 -15.62 -3.95 11.79
C ARG A 98 -15.52 -3.29 10.42
N LEU A 99 -15.69 -4.08 9.38
CA LEU A 99 -15.83 -3.59 8.00
C LEU A 99 -17.09 -2.71 7.92
N TRP A 100 -17.04 -1.66 7.11
CA TRP A 100 -18.17 -0.76 6.89
C TRP A 100 -19.21 -1.39 5.96
#